data_AF-A0A958EKI8-F1
#
_entry.id   AF-A0A958EKI8-F1
#
_cell.length_a   1.000
_cell.length_b   1.000
_cell.length_c   1.000
_cell.angle_alpha   90.00
_cell.angle_beta   90.00
_cell.angle_gamma   90.00
#
_symmetry.space_group_name_H-M   'P 1'
#
loop_
_entity.id
_entity.type
_entity.pdbx_description
1 polymer ?
#
loop_
_entity_poly.entity_id
_entity_poly.type
_entity_poly.pdbx_seq_one_letter_code
_entity_poly.pdbx_strand_id
1 'polypeptide(L)'
;MVLIILTYFLQNDSLSYQVWQELNLLRSQPKQYITILENYKNEFKGYYKRKNGHYSLLTLEGTDAVDEVINELNELDELPRLRFSNALSKAAQDHVDDQSISGETGHEGSDGLYSEQRARRYGQWQRTIGENIHYGSDSAREIVISLLVDDAILDR
;
A
#
# COMPACT_ATOMS: atom_id res chain seq x y z
N MET A 1 12.21 2.18 -1.88
CA MET A 1 11.53 1.07 -2.60
C MET A 1 11.13 0.04 -1.57
N VAL A 2 9.89 0.12 -1.12
CA VAL A 2 9.28 -0.72 -0.10
C VAL A 2 8.30 -1.66 -0.81
N LEU A 3 8.43 -2.96 -0.58
CA LEU A 3 7.54 -3.99 -1.13
C LEU A 3 7.12 -4.86 0.05
N ILE A 4 5.88 -4.71 0.49
CA ILE A 4 5.17 -5.79 1.20
C ILE A 4 4.09 -6.27 0.28
N ILE A 5 4.08 -7.57 0.05
CA ILE A 5 2.88 -8.26 -0.40
C ILE A 5 2.87 -9.65 0.23
N LEU A 6 1.76 -9.92 0.89
CA LEU A 6 1.41 -11.20 1.47
C LEU A 6 0.17 -11.78 0.86
N THR A 7 0.37 -12.91 0.21
CA THR A 7 -0.18 -14.19 0.67
C THR A 7 0.41 -15.25 -0.26
N TYR A 8 0.83 -16.37 0.31
CA TYR A 8 1.32 -17.52 -0.45
C TYR A 8 0.12 -18.31 -0.94
N PHE A 9 -0.29 -18.10 -2.19
CA PHE A 9 -0.63 -19.18 -3.12
C PHE A 9 -0.68 -18.60 -4.52
N LEU A 10 -0.09 -19.33 -5.46
CA LEU A 10 -0.13 -19.09 -6.89
C LEU A 10 -1.58 -19.24 -7.41
N GLN A 11 -2.44 -18.30 -7.07
CA GLN A 11 -3.67 -18.03 -7.78
C GLN A 11 -3.57 -16.61 -8.30
N ASN A 12 -3.66 -16.47 -9.63
CA ASN A 12 -3.61 -15.19 -10.35
C ASN A 12 -4.71 -14.19 -9.93
N ASP A 13 -5.55 -14.52 -8.94
CA ASP A 13 -6.71 -13.75 -8.51
C ASP A 13 -6.69 -13.38 -7.01
N SER A 14 -5.66 -13.74 -6.23
CA SER A 14 -5.60 -13.32 -4.82
C SER A 14 -5.50 -11.79 -4.69
N LEU A 15 -6.07 -11.22 -3.62
CA LEU A 15 -5.95 -9.77 -3.34
C LEU A 15 -4.49 -9.32 -3.35
N SER A 16 -3.59 -10.15 -2.82
CA SER A 16 -2.15 -9.89 -2.81
C SER A 16 -1.54 -9.82 -4.20
N TYR A 17 -1.94 -10.71 -5.11
CA TYR A 17 -1.50 -10.67 -6.50
C TYR A 17 -2.04 -9.43 -7.22
N GLN A 18 -3.29 -9.05 -6.96
CA GLN A 18 -3.88 -7.83 -7.51
C GLN A 18 -3.16 -6.56 -7.00
N VAL A 19 -2.83 -6.50 -5.71
CA VAL A 19 -2.01 -5.40 -5.13
C VAL A 19 -0.63 -5.36 -5.79
N TRP A 20 -0.03 -6.51 -6.09
CA TRP A 20 1.25 -6.58 -6.80
C TRP A 20 1.17 -6.03 -8.22
N GLN A 21 0.10 -6.36 -8.93
CA GLN A 21 -0.16 -5.84 -10.27
C GLN A 21 -0.35 -4.33 -10.24
N GLU A 22 -1.15 -3.82 -9.29
CA GLU A 22 -1.44 -2.40 -9.16
C GLU A 22 -0.18 -1.60 -8.77
N LEU A 23 0.64 -2.09 -7.83
CA LEU A 23 1.95 -1.49 -7.50
C LEU A 23 2.88 -1.47 -8.72
N ASN A 24 2.86 -2.51 -9.54
CA ASN A 24 3.67 -2.54 -10.75
C ASN A 24 3.12 -1.64 -11.85
N LEU A 25 1.81 -1.42 -11.92
CA LEU A 25 1.21 -0.42 -12.81
C LEU A 25 1.69 0.98 -12.42
N LEU A 26 1.56 1.34 -11.15
CA LEU A 26 2.07 2.60 -10.60
C LEU A 26 3.55 2.81 -10.94
N ARG A 27 4.39 1.79 -10.71
CA ARG A 27 5.85 1.90 -10.91
C ARG A 27 6.26 1.98 -12.37
N SER A 28 5.69 1.13 -13.22
CA SER A 28 6.13 1.04 -14.62
C SER A 28 5.41 2.00 -15.55
N GLN A 29 4.28 2.58 -15.12
CA GLN A 29 3.49 3.51 -15.93
C GLN A 29 2.94 4.65 -15.04
N PRO A 30 3.79 5.44 -14.36
CA PRO A 30 3.36 6.46 -13.41
C PRO A 30 2.43 7.50 -14.04
N LYS A 31 2.72 7.93 -15.28
CA LYS A 31 1.87 8.87 -16.04
C LYS A 31 0.48 8.31 -16.38
N GLN A 32 0.38 7.00 -16.60
CA GLN A 32 -0.92 6.35 -16.79
C GLN A 32 -1.69 6.29 -15.46
N TYR A 33 -0.99 6.12 -14.35
CA TYR A 33 -1.58 6.07 -13.01
C TYR A 33 -2.21 7.40 -12.60
N ILE A 34 -1.73 8.53 -13.13
CA ILE A 34 -2.32 9.85 -12.92
C ILE A 34 -3.82 9.86 -13.29
N THR A 35 -4.22 9.27 -14.41
CA THR A 35 -5.65 9.20 -14.80
C THR A 35 -6.49 8.41 -13.77
N ILE A 36 -5.90 7.44 -13.09
CA ILE A 36 -6.57 6.72 -12.01
C ILE A 36 -6.75 7.63 -10.79
N LEU A 37 -5.74 8.42 -10.44
CA LEU A 37 -5.77 9.39 -9.35
C LEU A 37 -6.73 10.55 -9.63
N GLU A 38 -6.84 11.03 -10.87
CA GLU A 38 -7.82 12.04 -11.26
C GLU A 38 -9.26 11.54 -11.06
N ASN A 39 -9.53 10.27 -11.41
CA ASN A 39 -10.82 9.64 -11.14
C ASN A 39 -11.08 9.47 -9.64
N TYR A 40 -10.05 9.12 -8.88
CA TYR A 40 -10.10 9.04 -7.42
C TYR A 40 -10.42 10.42 -6.79
N LYS A 41 -9.77 11.48 -7.26
CA LYS A 41 -10.01 12.87 -6.83
C LYS A 41 -11.45 13.31 -7.07
N ASN A 42 -12.07 12.86 -8.16
CA ASN A 42 -13.49 13.14 -8.45
C ASN A 42 -14.47 12.49 -7.46
N GLU A 43 -14.01 11.62 -6.56
CA GLU A 43 -14.82 11.07 -5.49
C GLU A 43 -14.89 11.96 -4.24
N PHE A 44 -14.23 13.11 -4.25
CA PHE A 44 -14.19 14.05 -3.12
C PHE A 44 -15.21 15.19 -3.27
N LYS A 45 -15.70 15.66 -2.13
CA LYS A 45 -16.46 16.91 -1.98
C LYS A 45 -15.93 17.65 -0.76
N GLY A 46 -15.00 18.58 -0.99
CA GLY A 46 -14.18 19.15 0.09
C GLY A 46 -13.38 18.04 0.77
N TYR A 47 -13.40 18.01 2.10
CA TYR A 47 -12.73 16.99 2.92
C TYR A 47 -13.48 15.65 3.01
N TYR A 48 -14.60 15.48 2.29
CA TYR A 48 -15.36 14.23 2.33
C TYR A 48 -15.16 13.43 1.06
N LYS A 49 -14.60 12.23 1.18
CA LYS A 49 -14.56 11.23 0.11
C LYS A 49 -15.82 10.37 0.10
N ARG A 50 -16.26 9.98 -1.09
CA ARG A 50 -17.36 9.05 -1.31
C ARG A 50 -16.99 7.65 -0.79
N LYS A 51 -17.86 7.08 0.04
CA LYS A 51 -17.80 5.71 0.54
C LYS A 51 -19.22 5.16 0.56
N ASN A 52 -19.43 3.96 0.00
CA ASN A 52 -20.76 3.33 -0.13
C ASN A 52 -21.81 4.25 -0.79
N GLY A 53 -21.41 5.03 -1.80
CA GLY A 53 -22.31 5.96 -2.52
C GLY A 53 -22.58 7.28 -1.82
N HIS A 54 -22.07 7.49 -0.60
CA HIS A 54 -22.28 8.72 0.17
C HIS A 54 -20.94 9.41 0.51
N TYR A 55 -20.91 10.73 0.51
CA TYR A 55 -19.76 11.51 1.00
C TYR A 55 -19.70 11.39 2.54
N SER A 56 -18.97 10.40 3.04
CA SER A 56 -19.02 9.99 4.46
C SER A 56 -17.65 9.68 5.06
N LEU A 57 -16.60 9.54 4.25
CA LEU A 57 -15.24 9.38 4.74
C LEU A 57 -14.59 10.76 4.85
N LEU A 58 -14.41 11.26 6.07
CA LEU A 58 -13.69 12.50 6.33
C LEU A 58 -12.19 12.25 6.17
N THR A 59 -11.52 13.10 5.40
CA THR A 59 -10.05 13.15 5.23
C THR A 59 -9.49 14.40 5.89
N LEU A 60 -8.19 14.44 6.17
CA LEU A 60 -7.55 15.61 6.75
C LEU A 60 -7.14 16.62 5.69
N GLU A 61 -6.62 16.15 4.56
CA GLU A 61 -5.99 17.01 3.54
C GLU A 61 -6.89 17.19 2.31
N GLY A 62 -7.98 16.42 2.24
CA GLY A 62 -8.92 16.52 1.12
C GLY A 62 -8.27 16.09 -0.19
N THR A 63 -8.42 16.92 -1.22
CA THR A 63 -7.82 16.65 -2.54
C THR A 63 -6.37 17.06 -2.64
N ASP A 64 -5.84 17.82 -1.68
CA ASP A 64 -4.49 18.39 -1.77
C ASP A 64 -3.43 17.28 -1.71
N ALA A 65 -3.60 16.30 -0.80
CA ALA A 65 -2.76 15.10 -0.76
C ALA A 65 -2.81 14.26 -2.05
N VAL A 66 -3.92 14.30 -2.80
CA VAL A 66 -4.01 13.63 -4.11
C VAL A 66 -3.24 14.42 -5.18
N ASP A 67 -3.31 15.75 -5.14
CA ASP A 67 -2.59 16.62 -6.07
C ASP A 67 -1.08 16.53 -5.89
N GLU A 68 -0.59 16.41 -4.66
CA GLU A 68 0.82 16.18 -4.36
C GLU A 68 1.33 14.91 -5.05
N VAL A 69 0.62 13.79 -4.88
CA VAL A 69 0.96 12.53 -5.55
C VAL A 69 0.93 12.68 -7.07
N ILE A 70 -0.09 13.35 -7.63
CA ILE A 70 -0.17 13.57 -9.09
C ILE A 70 1.06 14.34 -9.58
N ASN A 71 1.46 15.39 -8.87
CA ASN A 71 2.64 16.19 -9.22
C ASN A 71 3.92 15.36 -9.14
N GLU A 72 4.09 14.55 -8.09
CA GLU A 72 5.22 13.63 -7.97
C GLU A 72 5.28 12.62 -9.12
N LEU A 73 4.14 11.98 -9.45
CA LEU A 73 4.09 10.99 -10.53
C LEU A 73 4.30 11.59 -11.92
N ASN A 74 4.01 12.88 -12.10
CA ASN A 74 4.26 13.56 -13.36
C ASN A 74 5.76 13.73 -13.65
N GLU A 75 6.56 13.98 -12.60
CA GLU A 75 8.01 14.11 -12.66
C GLU A 75 8.75 12.77 -12.54
N LEU A 76 8.06 11.71 -12.11
CA LEU A 76 8.65 10.39 -11.90
C LEU A 76 8.85 9.63 -13.22
N ASP A 77 10.10 9.24 -13.49
CA ASP A 77 10.43 8.28 -14.54
C ASP A 77 9.95 6.85 -14.18
N GLU A 78 9.74 6.03 -15.21
CA GLU A 78 9.36 4.63 -15.03
C GLU A 78 10.36 3.88 -14.13
N LEU A 79 9.85 3.23 -13.10
CA LEU A 79 10.62 2.42 -12.18
C LEU A 79 10.55 0.94 -12.55
N PRO A 80 11.62 0.15 -12.29
CA PRO A 80 11.59 -1.28 -12.48
C PRO A 80 10.46 -1.94 -11.70
N ARG A 81 9.82 -2.93 -12.34
CA ARG A 81 8.80 -3.77 -11.72
C ARG A 81 9.36 -4.54 -10.53
N LEU A 82 8.55 -4.64 -9.48
CA LEU A 82 8.79 -5.46 -8.30
C LEU A 82 8.56 -6.93 -8.65
N ARG A 83 9.35 -7.80 -8.02
CA ARG A 83 9.22 -9.26 -8.12
C ARG A 83 8.80 -9.83 -6.78
N PHE A 84 8.05 -10.92 -6.81
CA PHE A 84 7.73 -11.66 -5.59
C PHE A 84 8.99 -12.19 -4.91
N SER A 85 8.94 -12.22 -3.57
CA SER A 85 9.96 -12.82 -2.73
C SER A 85 9.27 -13.74 -1.73
N ASN A 86 9.52 -15.05 -1.84
CA ASN A 86 8.98 -16.04 -0.92
C ASN A 86 9.35 -15.74 0.54
N ALA A 87 10.53 -15.15 0.77
CA ALA A 87 10.97 -14.79 2.12
C ALA A 87 10.13 -13.65 2.70
N LEU A 88 9.93 -12.57 1.94
CA LEU A 88 9.10 -11.44 2.38
C LEU A 88 7.63 -11.84 2.51
N SER A 89 7.16 -12.69 1.60
CA SER A 89 5.78 -13.20 1.65
C SER A 89 5.50 -14.15 2.81
N LYS A 90 6.53 -14.73 3.44
CA LYS A 90 6.36 -15.46 4.71
C LYS A 90 6.44 -14.52 5.90
N ALA A 91 7.43 -13.62 5.88
CA ALA A 91 7.69 -12.68 6.97
C ALA A 91 6.48 -11.84 7.33
N ALA A 92 5.77 -11.34 6.34
CA ALA A 92 4.61 -10.54 6.61
C ALA A 92 3.38 -11.44 6.93
N GLN A 93 3.34 -12.72 6.51
CA GLN A 93 2.21 -13.63 6.79
C GLN A 93 2.20 -13.93 8.29
N ASP A 94 3.39 -14.14 8.86
CA ASP A 94 3.56 -14.18 10.31
C ASP A 94 2.94 -12.95 10.98
N HIS A 95 3.12 -11.75 10.40
CA HIS A 95 2.60 -10.51 10.97
C HIS A 95 1.07 -10.40 10.86
N VAL A 96 0.49 -10.83 9.73
CA VAL A 96 -0.96 -10.90 9.57
C VAL A 96 -1.57 -11.92 10.52
N ASP A 97 -0.96 -13.10 10.65
CA ASP A 97 -1.43 -14.15 11.55
C ASP A 97 -1.36 -13.67 13.01
N ASP A 98 -0.27 -13.02 13.39
CA ASP A 98 -0.08 -12.41 14.71
C ASP A 98 -1.16 -11.37 15.02
N GLN A 99 -1.35 -10.38 14.15
CA GLN A 99 -2.36 -9.33 14.33
C GLN A 99 -3.80 -9.87 14.31
N SER A 100 -4.04 -10.96 13.57
CA SER A 100 -5.36 -11.63 13.56
C SER A 100 -5.70 -12.27 14.91
N ILE A 101 -4.69 -12.67 15.68
CA ILE A 101 -4.84 -13.30 16.99
C ILE A 101 -4.85 -12.27 18.10
N SER A 102 -3.92 -11.30 18.07
CA SER A 102 -3.77 -10.29 19.12
C SER A 102 -4.82 -9.17 19.02
N GLY A 103 -5.31 -8.88 17.81
CA GLY A 103 -6.14 -7.71 17.53
C GLY A 103 -5.37 -6.39 17.51
N GLU A 104 -4.04 -6.44 17.61
CA GLU A 104 -3.17 -5.27 17.54
C GLU A 104 -2.99 -4.79 16.09
N THR A 105 -2.61 -3.52 15.94
CA THR A 105 -2.31 -2.90 14.64
C THR A 105 -0.99 -2.15 14.72
N GLY A 106 -0.37 -1.89 13.56
CA GLY A 106 0.94 -1.22 13.47
C GLY A 106 2.08 -2.15 13.05
N HIS A 107 3.30 -1.64 13.14
CA HIS A 107 4.51 -2.30 12.60
C HIS A 107 5.15 -3.32 13.55
N GLU A 108 4.93 -3.17 14.85
CA GLU A 108 5.45 -4.05 15.89
C GLU A 108 4.56 -5.29 16.00
N GLY A 109 5.17 -6.48 16.00
CA GLY A 109 4.46 -7.72 16.32
C GLY A 109 4.33 -7.90 17.84
N SER A 110 3.49 -8.84 18.27
CA SER A 110 3.25 -9.15 19.69
C SER A 110 4.51 -9.65 20.41
N ASP A 111 5.53 -10.06 19.67
CA ASP A 111 6.87 -10.44 20.14
C ASP A 111 7.86 -9.28 20.22
N GLY A 112 7.42 -8.04 19.96
CA GLY A 112 8.23 -6.82 19.98
C GLY A 112 9.15 -6.65 18.77
N LEU A 113 9.00 -7.50 17.74
CA LEU A 113 9.83 -7.44 16.54
C LEU A 113 9.18 -6.59 15.45
N TYR A 114 10.01 -5.88 14.69
CA TYR A 114 9.61 -5.11 13.52
C TYR A 114 9.91 -5.88 12.22
N SER A 115 9.52 -5.30 11.09
CA SER A 115 9.55 -5.93 9.77
C SER A 115 10.92 -6.50 9.39
N GLU A 116 12.02 -5.83 9.76
CA GLU A 116 13.37 -6.22 9.43
C GLU A 116 13.82 -7.46 10.20
N GLN A 117 13.41 -7.60 11.46
CA GLN A 117 13.71 -8.77 12.28
C GLN A 117 12.83 -9.94 11.86
N ARG A 118 11.53 -9.70 11.57
CA ARG A 118 10.64 -10.74 11.02
C ARG A 118 11.15 -11.28 9.68
N ALA A 119 11.58 -10.41 8.76
CA ALA A 119 12.11 -10.81 7.46
C ALA A 119 13.37 -11.69 7.56
N ARG A 120 14.21 -11.48 8.59
CA ARG A 120 15.43 -12.27 8.83
C ARG A 120 15.18 -13.73 9.15
N ARG A 121 13.96 -14.12 9.55
CA ARG A 121 13.57 -15.52 9.74
C ARG A 121 13.61 -16.34 8.45
N TYR A 122 13.37 -15.68 7.31
CA TYR A 122 13.15 -16.34 6.03
C TYR A 122 14.19 -15.99 4.96
N GLY A 123 15.01 -14.97 5.19
CA GLY A 123 16.05 -14.59 4.24
C GLY A 123 16.87 -13.38 4.68
N GLN A 124 17.74 -12.91 3.79
CA GLN A 124 18.54 -11.71 4.00
C GLN A 124 18.10 -10.60 3.04
N TRP A 125 17.88 -9.40 3.56
CA TRP A 125 17.71 -8.20 2.75
C TRP A 125 19.06 -7.55 2.47
N GLN A 126 19.19 -6.87 1.33
CA GLN A 126 20.50 -6.44 0.83
C GLN A 126 20.91 -5.04 1.28
N ARG A 127 20.02 -4.05 1.13
CA ARG A 127 20.32 -2.64 1.39
C ARG A 127 19.33 -2.01 2.35
N THR A 128 18.06 -2.01 1.95
CA THR A 128 16.96 -1.42 2.69
C THR A 128 15.78 -2.36 2.68
N ILE A 129 15.00 -2.31 3.75
CA ILE A 129 13.69 -2.94 3.87
C ILE A 129 12.74 -1.88 4.44
N GLY A 130 11.47 -2.00 4.14
CA GLY A 130 10.45 -1.17 4.77
C GLY A 130 9.11 -1.88 4.76
N GLU A 131 8.14 -1.27 5.43
CA GLU A 131 6.83 -1.83 5.64
C GLU A 131 5.73 -0.74 5.52
N ASN A 132 4.76 -0.94 4.62
CA ASN A 132 3.46 -0.29 4.50
C ASN A 132 2.30 -1.22 4.86
N ILE A 133 1.47 -0.89 5.85
CA ILE A 133 0.34 -1.74 6.27
C ILE A 133 -0.97 -1.03 5.94
N HIS A 134 -1.96 -1.80 5.48
CA HIS A 134 -3.31 -1.29 5.20
C HIS A 134 -4.37 -2.17 5.86
N TYR A 135 -5.41 -1.54 6.40
CA TYR A 135 -6.54 -2.22 7.04
C TYR A 135 -7.87 -1.82 6.39
N GLY A 136 -8.76 -2.79 6.18
CA GLY A 136 -10.19 -2.51 5.94
C GLY A 136 -10.65 -2.28 4.49
N SER A 137 -9.81 -2.50 3.48
CA SER A 137 -10.25 -2.56 2.07
C SER A 137 -9.90 -3.91 1.45
N ASP A 138 -10.77 -4.40 0.58
CA ASP A 138 -10.62 -5.60 -0.24
C ASP A 138 -10.36 -5.26 -1.72
N SER A 139 -10.17 -3.97 -2.04
CA SER A 139 -9.86 -3.49 -3.38
C SER A 139 -8.36 -3.16 -3.48
N ALA A 140 -7.64 -3.91 -4.32
CA ALA A 140 -6.21 -3.69 -4.54
C ALA A 140 -5.87 -2.24 -4.93
N ARG A 141 -6.73 -1.61 -5.74
CA ARG A 141 -6.58 -0.21 -6.15
C ARG A 141 -6.76 0.75 -4.99
N GLU A 142 -7.78 0.55 -4.17
CA GLU A 142 -7.98 1.41 -2.99
C GLU A 142 -6.83 1.28 -2.01
N ILE A 143 -6.33 0.06 -1.79
CA ILE A 143 -5.16 -0.19 -0.93
C ILE A 143 -3.95 0.60 -1.44
N VAL A 144 -3.60 0.47 -2.72
CA VAL A 144 -2.43 1.15 -3.29
C VAL A 144 -2.60 2.67 -3.28
N ILE A 145 -3.77 3.19 -3.64
CA ILE A 145 -4.02 4.64 -3.58
C ILE A 145 -3.99 5.14 -2.15
N SER A 146 -4.54 4.41 -1.18
CA SER A 146 -4.51 4.82 0.23
C SER A 146 -3.09 4.88 0.77
N LEU A 147 -2.23 3.93 0.40
CA LEU A 147 -0.81 3.92 0.78
C LEU A 147 0.02 4.99 0.07
N LEU A 148 -0.45 5.49 -1.07
CA LEU A 148 0.25 6.50 -1.86
C LEU A 148 -0.18 7.92 -1.45
N VAL A 149 -1.49 8.14 -1.32
CA VAL A 149 -2.06 9.41 -0.85
C VAL A 149 -1.77 9.60 0.63
N ASP A 150 -1.84 8.55 1.44
CA ASP A 150 -1.40 8.50 2.85
C ASP A 150 -1.88 9.71 3.69
N ASP A 151 -3.16 10.05 3.50
CA ASP A 151 -3.84 11.17 4.16
C ASP A 151 -3.61 11.14 5.68
N ALA A 152 -3.38 12.32 6.26
CA ALA A 152 -3.06 12.56 7.67
C ALA A 152 -1.58 12.48 8.07
N ILE A 153 -0.65 12.30 7.12
CA ILE A 153 0.78 12.47 7.36
C ILE A 153 1.21 13.84 6.80
N LEU A 154 1.12 14.85 7.67
CA LEU A 154 1.56 16.21 7.40
C LEU A 154 3.10 16.25 7.43
N ASP A 155 3.70 16.69 6.32
CA ASP A 155 5.15 16.84 6.04
C ASP A 155 5.74 15.66 5.24
N ARG A 156 5.99 15.90 3.94
CA ARG A 156 6.59 14.96 2.98
C ARG A 156 7.70 15.62 2.18
#